data_AF-A0A7V9MYI6-F1
#
_entry.id   AF-A0A7V9MYI6-F1
#
_cell.length_a   1.000
_cell.length_b   1.000
_cell.length_c   1.000
_cell.angle_alpha   90.00
_cell.angle_beta   90.00
_cell.angle_gamma   90.00
#
_symmetry.space_group_name_H-M   'P 1'
#
loop_
_entity.id
_entity.type
_entity.pdbx_description
1 polymer ?
#
loop_
_entity_poly.entity_id
_entity_poly.type
_entity_poly.pdbx_seq_one_letter_code
_entity_poly.pdbx_strand_id
1 'polypeptide(L)' 'MAAGLHYVVLFSAYAVLWFLCLFCLLPVGLGAERDPDSGAPLNPMLKKKALIASVVAAVVWIGFYAAIGFHWLEL' A
#
# COMPACT_ATOMS: atom_id res chain seq x y z
N MET A 1 -6.75 -8.86 -27.07
CA MET A 1 -5.56 -8.12 -26.62
C MET A 1 -5.89 -7.04 -25.58
N ALA A 2 -6.98 -6.26 -25.72
CA ALA A 2 -7.33 -5.18 -24.79
C ALA A 2 -7.59 -5.62 -23.33
N ALA A 3 -8.26 -6.75 -23.10
CA ALA A 3 -8.57 -7.21 -21.75
C ALA A 3 -7.31 -7.50 -20.90
N GLY A 4 -6.28 -8.09 -21.50
CA GLY A 4 -5.02 -8.41 -20.81
C GLY A 4 -4.31 -7.17 -20.29
N LEU A 5 -4.29 -6.10 -21.08
CA LEU A 5 -3.69 -4.82 -20.67
C LEU A 5 -4.44 -4.20 -19.49
N HIS A 6 -5.77 -4.28 -19.49
CA HIS A 6 -6.58 -3.73 -18.41
C HIS A 6 -6.29 -4.41 -17.06
N TYR A 7 -6.16 -5.74 -17.04
CA TYR A 7 -5.78 -6.46 -15.82
C TYR A 7 -4.36 -6.13 -15.34
N VAL A 8 -3.42 -5.95 -16.26
CA VAL A 8 -2.05 -5.55 -15.92
C VAL A 8 -2.03 -4.17 -15.27
N VAL A 9 -2.78 -3.20 -15.82
CA VAL A 9 -2.87 -1.84 -15.26
C VAL A 9 -3.50 -1.86 -13.87
N LEU A 10 -4.61 -2.57 -13.70
CA LEU A 10 -5.30 -2.71 -12.41
C LEU A 10 -4.37 -3.29 -11.33
N PHE A 11 -3.66 -4.36 -11.66
CA PHE A 11 -2.74 -5.02 -10.75
C PHE A 11 -1.52 -4.16 -10.43
N SER A 12 -0.89 -3.55 -11.45
CA SER A 12 0.32 -2.73 -11.25
C SER A 12 0.01 -1.47 -10.44
N ALA A 13 -1.13 -0.81 -10.70
CA ALA A 13 -1.58 0.32 -9.89
C ALA A 13 -1.79 -0.07 -8.41
N TYR A 14 -2.44 -1.21 -8.15
CA TYR A 14 -2.60 -1.73 -6.80
C TYR A 14 -1.25 -2.05 -6.15
N ALA A 15 -0.33 -2.70 -6.86
CA ALA A 15 0.99 -3.05 -6.32
C ALA A 15 1.80 -1.81 -5.94
N VAL A 16 1.81 -0.77 -6.78
CA VAL A 16 2.48 0.50 -6.49
C VAL A 16 1.85 1.21 -5.29
N LEU A 17 0.52 1.29 -5.23
CA LEU A 17 -0.20 1.86 -4.09
C LEU A 17 0.09 1.08 -2.80
N TRP A 18 0.16 -0.24 -2.88
CA TRP A 18 0.46 -1.10 -1.75
C TRP A 18 1.86 -0.83 -1.18
N PHE A 19 2.89 -0.78 -2.03
CA PHE A 19 4.26 -0.46 -1.59
C PHE A 19 4.36 0.97 -1.02
N LEU A 20 3.69 1.94 -1.64
CA LEU A 20 3.62 3.31 -1.11
C LEU A 20 3.03 3.32 0.30
N CYS A 21 1.88 2.67 0.49
CA CYS A 21 1.23 2.57 1.80
C CYS A 21 2.13 1.86 2.83
N LEU A 22 2.81 0.78 2.42
CA LEU A 22 3.74 0.06 3.28
C LEU A 22 4.87 0.97 3.75
N PHE A 23 5.50 1.72 2.84
CA PHE A 23 6.59 2.63 3.18
C PHE A 23 6.13 3.77 4.09
N CYS A 24 4.92 4.31 3.89
CA CYS A 24 4.33 5.28 4.81
C CYS A 24 4.10 4.70 6.21
N LEU A 25 3.82 3.41 6.33
CA LEU A 25 3.55 2.73 7.62
C LEU A 25 4.83 2.20 8.31
N LEU A 26 5.95 2.05 7.60
CA LEU A 26 7.22 1.58 8.16
C LEU A 26 7.71 2.38 9.39
N PRO A 27 7.67 3.72 9.43
CA PRO A 27 8.13 4.47 10.61
C PRO A 27 7.13 4.47 11.77
N VAL A 28 5.86 4.11 11.54
CA VAL A 28 4.78 4.29 12.52
C VAL A 28 4.84 3.23 13.63
N GLY A 29 4.79 3.66 14.89
CA GLY A 29 4.70 2.74 16.03
C GLY A 29 5.97 1.92 16.30
N LEU A 30 7.14 2.43 15.88
CA LEU A 30 8.43 1.85 16.27
C LEU A 30 8.79 2.30 17.70
N GLY A 31 9.34 1.39 18.49
CA GLY A 31 9.85 1.69 19.83
C GLY A 31 11.21 2.42 19.80
N ALA A 32 11.67 2.85 20.98
CA ALA A 32 12.96 3.50 21.14
C ALA A 32 14.14 2.50 21.07
N GLU A 33 13.89 1.23 21.38
CA GLU A 33 14.92 0.18 21.33
C GLU A 33 15.34 -0.15 19.90
N ARG A 34 16.65 -0.16 19.69
CA ARG A 34 17.30 -0.49 18.43
C ARG A 34 18.41 -1.50 18.67
N ASP A 35 18.61 -2.35 17.67
CA ASP A 35 19.75 -3.25 17.61
C ASP A 35 21.06 -2.44 17.50
N PRO A 36 22.06 -2.64 18.39
CA PRO A 36 23.30 -1.85 18.39
C PRO A 36 24.13 -1.99 17.12
N ASP A 37 24.07 -3.14 16.45
CA ASP A 37 24.90 -3.44 15.29
C ASP A 37 24.24 -2.99 13.97
N SER A 38 22.95 -3.30 13.77
CA SER A 38 22.23 -2.94 12.53
C SER A 38 21.48 -1.61 12.60
N GLY A 39 21.25 -1.07 13.80
CA GLY A 39 20.37 0.08 14.03
C GLY A 39 18.89 -0.19 13.75
N ALA A 40 18.51 -1.43 13.42
CA ALA A 40 17.14 -1.80 13.13
C ALA A 40 16.29 -1.82 14.42
N PRO A 41 14.98 -1.51 14.34
CA PRO A 41 14.08 -1.72 15.47
C PRO A 41 14.04 -3.20 15.87
N LEU A 42 14.12 -3.52 17.16
CA LEU A 42 14.07 -4.90 17.64
C LEU A 42 12.75 -5.61 17.31
N ASN A 43 11.65 -4.86 17.30
CA ASN A 43 10.34 -5.36 16.90
C ASN A 43 9.69 -4.47 15.83
N PRO A 44 9.98 -4.71 14.54
CA PRO A 44 9.49 -3.87 13.45
C PRO A 44 8.01 -4.16 13.07
N MET A 45 7.38 -5.18 13.66
CA MET A 45 5.97 -5.55 13.41
C MET A 45 5.58 -5.64 11.92
N LEU A 46 6.49 -6.07 11.04
CA LEU A 46 6.33 -5.99 9.58
C LEU A 46 5.05 -6.67 9.07
N LYS A 47 4.68 -7.83 9.64
CA LYS A 47 3.45 -8.55 9.26
C LYS A 47 2.18 -7.72 9.50
N LYS A 48 2.11 -7.02 10.64
CA LYS A 48 0.97 -6.16 10.97
C LYS A 48 0.90 -4.96 10.02
N LYS A 49 2.05 -4.35 9.72
CA LYS A 49 2.16 -3.22 8.80
C LYS A 49 1.79 -3.61 7.37
N ALA A 50 2.24 -4.77 6.90
CA ALA A 50 1.86 -5.32 5.60
C ALA A 50 0.35 -5.56 5.51
N LEU A 51 -0.28 -6.10 6.57
CA LEU A 51 -1.74 -6.28 6.61
C LEU A 51 -2.48 -4.94 6.54
N ILE A 52 -2.07 -3.94 7.34
CA ILE A 52 -2.68 -2.61 7.32
C ILE A 52 -2.48 -1.96 5.94
N ALA A 53 -1.28 -2.06 5.36
CA ALA A 53 -0.98 -1.56 4.02
C ALA A 53 -1.89 -2.18 2.96
N SER A 54 -2.14 -3.50 3.03
CA SER A 54 -3.08 -4.18 2.14
C SER A 54 -4.50 -3.62 2.23
N VAL A 55 -5.00 -3.43 3.46
CA VAL A 55 -6.35 -2.89 3.66
C VAL A 55 -6.45 -1.45 3.15
N VAL A 56 -5.50 -0.60 3.53
CA VAL A 56 -5.48 0.81 3.11
C VAL A 56 -5.35 0.94 1.60
N ALA A 57 -4.42 0.21 0.99
CA ALA A 57 -4.23 0.22 -0.47
C ALA A 57 -5.47 -0.27 -1.20
N ALA A 58 -6.13 -1.34 -0.71
CA ALA A 58 -7.37 -1.82 -1.30
C ALA A 58 -8.50 -0.78 -1.21
N VAL A 59 -8.66 -0.11 -0.08
CA VAL A 59 -9.68 0.93 0.11
C VAL A 59 -9.43 2.11 -0.83
N VAL A 60 -8.19 2.60 -0.91
CA VAL A 60 -7.84 3.73 -1.79
C VAL A 60 -8.01 3.36 -3.26
N TRP A 61 -7.57 2.15 -3.65
CA TRP A 61 -7.71 1.64 -5.01
C TRP A 61 -9.19 1.51 -5.41
N ILE A 62 -10.03 0.89 -4.57
CA ILE A 62 -11.48 0.78 -4.82
C ILE A 62 -12.13 2.17 -4.88
N GLY A 63 -11.78 3.07 -3.96
CA GLY A 63 -12.30 4.44 -3.92
C GLY A 63 -11.98 5.23 -5.19
N PHE A 64 -10.75 5.07 -5.72
CA PHE A 64 -10.33 5.70 -6.96
C PHE A 64 -11.14 5.21 -8.17
N TYR A 65 -11.27 3.90 -8.35
CA TYR A 65 -12.06 3.34 -9.46
C TYR A 65 -13.56 3.61 -9.31
N ALA A 66 -14.09 3.63 -8.09
CA ALA A 66 -15.48 4.03 -7.83
C ALA A 66 -15.71 5.50 -8.20
N ALA A 67 -14.80 6.41 -7.84
CA ALA A 67 -14.91 7.83 -8.19
C ALA A 67 -14.93 8.06 -9.70
N ILE A 68 -14.13 7.30 -10.47
CA ILE A 68 -14.18 7.30 -11.93
C ILE A 68 -15.54 6.79 -12.43
N GLY A 69 -16.01 5.65 -11.90
CA GLY A 69 -17.30 5.06 -12.31
C GLY A 69 -18.52 5.94 -12.01
N PHE A 70 -18.46 6.77 -10.95
CA PHE A 70 -19.50 7.74 -10.62
C PHE A 70 -19.35 9.09 -11.35
N HIS A 71 -18.41 9.22 -12.29
CA HIS A 71 -18.09 10.48 -12.99
C HIS A 71 -17.72 11.64 -12.05
N TRP A 72 -17.19 11.35 -10.85
CA TRP A 72 -16.59 12.40 -10.00
C TRP A 72 -15.23 12.86 -10.53
N LEU A 73 -14.57 12.00 -11.30
CA LEU A 73 -13.31 12.28 -11.98
C LEU A 73 -13.53 12.06 -13.48
N GLU A 74 -13.20 13.07 -14.30
CA GLU A 74 -13.29 13.02 -15.77
C GLU A 74 -12.05 12.35 -16.39
N LEU A 75 -11.59 11.24 -15.80
CA LEU A 75 -10.41 10.49 -16.20
C LEU A 75 -10.76 9.27 -17.07
#